data_AF-A0ABD7P462-F1
#
_entry.id   AF-A0ABD7P462-F1
#
_cell.length_a   1.000
_cell.length_b   1.000
_cell.length_c   1.000
_cell.angle_alpha   90.00
_cell.angle_beta   90.00
_cell.angle_gamma   90.00
#
_symmetry.space_group_name_H-M   'P 1'
#
loop_
_entity.id
_entity.type
_entity.pdbx_description
1 polymer ?
#
loop_
_entity_poly.entity_id
_entity_poly.type
_entity_poly.pdbx_seq_one_letter_code
_entity_poly.pdbx_strand_id
1 'polypeptide(L)'
;MKAQLFRGDLHYADVTLHTAASGPVTALDTLWLRLEDQGVTGIGEVRLNIRYLHGYREEQVLNNLLQILRRWDWRRRPPRDSPR
;
A
#
# COMPACT_ATOMS: atom_id res chain seq x y z
N MET A 1 8.74 -6.35 -16.56
CA MET A 1 8.09 -5.73 -15.39
C MET A 1 9.03 -4.79 -14.65
N LYS A 2 8.58 -3.56 -14.38
CA LYS A 2 9.21 -2.55 -13.53
C LYS A 2 8.31 -2.29 -12.31
N ALA A 3 8.89 -2.27 -11.12
CA ALA A 3 8.18 -2.01 -9.87
C ALA A 3 8.73 -0.75 -9.19
N GLN A 4 7.84 0.10 -8.70
CA GLN A 4 8.20 1.31 -7.94
C GLN A 4 7.32 1.39 -6.70
N LEU A 5 7.94 1.63 -5.55
CA LEU A 5 7.24 1.85 -4.29
C LEU A 5 7.36 3.32 -3.90
N PHE A 6 6.23 3.95 -3.63
CA PHE A 6 6.15 5.33 -3.16
C PHE A 6 5.55 5.33 -1.77
N ARG A 7 6.02 6.23 -0.90
CA ARG A 7 5.41 6.52 0.39
C ARG A 7 5.02 7.99 0.41
N GLY A 8 3.90 8.29 1.03
CA GLY A 8 3.45 9.66 1.21
C GLY A 8 2.29 9.74 2.17
N ASP A 9 2.08 10.95 2.65
CA ASP A 9 1.04 11.28 3.61
C ASP A 9 -0.16 11.86 2.87
N LEU A 10 -1.31 11.21 3.01
CA LEU A 10 -2.56 11.71 2.48
C LEU A 10 -3.24 12.56 3.56
N HIS A 11 -3.30 13.86 3.29
CA HIS A 11 -3.96 14.83 4.15
C HIS A 11 -5.37 15.11 3.63
N TYR A 12 -6.30 15.31 4.56
CA TYR A 12 -7.61 15.87 4.25
C TYR A 12 -7.60 17.34 4.62
N ALA A 13 -7.96 18.20 3.66
CA ALA A 13 -8.21 19.61 3.96
C ALA A 13 -9.47 19.70 4.83
N ASP A 14 -9.40 20.51 5.88
CA ASP A 14 -10.53 20.89 6.74
C ASP A 14 -11.22 19.75 7.51
N VAL A 15 -10.67 18.53 7.50
CA VAL A 15 -11.21 17.37 8.22
C VAL A 15 -10.13 16.67 9.03
N THR A 16 -10.32 16.64 10.35
CA THR A 16 -9.52 15.79 11.24
C THR A 16 -10.15 14.40 11.30
N LEU A 17 -9.42 13.38 10.85
CA LEU A 17 -9.87 12.00 10.96
C LEU A 17 -9.84 11.57 12.42
N HIS A 18 -11.02 11.33 12.99
CA HIS A 18 -11.14 10.72 14.32
C HIS A 18 -11.27 9.21 14.16
N THR A 19 -10.28 8.49 14.66
CA THR A 19 -10.36 7.02 14.74
C THR A 19 -11.02 6.65 16.07
N ALA A 20 -11.97 5.71 16.04
CA ALA A 20 -12.80 5.35 17.20
C ALA A 20 -12.01 4.85 18.43
N ALA A 21 -10.70 4.56 18.29
CA ALA A 21 -9.86 4.00 19.34
C ALA A 21 -8.50 4.72 19.56
N SER A 22 -8.03 5.59 18.66
CA SER A 22 -6.66 6.16 18.77
C SER A 22 -6.54 7.68 18.72
N GLY A 23 -7.67 8.40 18.72
CA GLY A 23 -7.66 9.87 18.68
C GLY A 23 -7.51 10.43 17.26
N PRO A 24 -7.15 11.72 17.14
CA PRO A 24 -7.04 12.40 15.86
C PRO A 24 -5.85 11.89 15.04
N VAL A 25 -6.09 11.61 13.76
CA VAL A 25 -5.08 11.26 12.77
C VAL A 25 -4.93 12.46 11.82
N THR A 26 -3.73 13.04 11.80
CA THR A 26 -3.42 14.26 11.02
C THR A 26 -3.17 13.98 9.53
N ALA A 27 -2.77 12.76 9.20
CA ALA A 27 -2.57 12.29 7.83
C ALA A 27 -2.63 10.76 7.76
N LEU A 28 -3.00 10.21 6.61
CA LEU A 28 -2.91 8.78 6.33
C LEU A 28 -1.55 8.45 5.69
N ASP A 29 -0.69 7.78 6.44
CA ASP A 29 0.59 7.29 5.95
C ASP A 29 0.36 6.09 5.03
N THR A 30 0.70 6.27 3.75
CA THR A 30 0.27 5.37 2.69
C THR A 30 1.44 4.97 1.79
N LEU A 31 1.44 3.70 1.38
CA LEU A 31 2.33 3.15 0.38
C LEU A 31 1.58 2.87 -0.92
N TRP A 32 2.18 3.26 -2.04
CA TRP A 32 1.71 2.90 -3.37
C TRP A 32 2.74 2.05 -4.11
N LEU A 33 2.31 0.88 -4.56
CA LEU A 33 3.10 0.02 -5.44
C LEU A 33 2.60 0.22 -6.88
N ARG A 34 3.45 0.77 -7.74
CA ARG A 34 3.22 0.85 -9.18
C ARG A 34 3.96 -0.28 -9.87
N LEU A 35 3.23 -1.08 -10.64
CA LEU A 35 3.77 -2.12 -11.52
C LEU A 35 3.52 -1.75 -12.97
N GLU A 36 4.57 -1.80 -13.79
CA GLU A 36 4.48 -1.54 -15.22
C GLU A 36 5.01 -2.74 -16.01
N ASP A 37 4.20 -3.26 -16.93
CA ASP A 37 4.58 -4.34 -17.83
C ASP A 37 3.85 -4.20 -19.17
N GLN A 38 4.60 -4.28 -20.27
CA GLN A 38 4.06 -4.23 -21.64
C GLN A 38 3.14 -3.03 -21.94
N GLY A 39 3.43 -1.86 -21.36
CA GLY A 39 2.62 -0.66 -21.53
C GLY A 39 1.36 -0.60 -20.65
N VAL A 40 1.11 -1.62 -19.82
CA VAL A 40 0.03 -1.63 -18.83
C VAL A 40 0.60 -1.24 -17.47
N THR A 41 -0.13 -0.40 -16.74
CA THR A 41 0.22 0.02 -15.38
C THR A 41 -0.86 -0.43 -14.40
N GLY A 42 -0.44 -1.14 -13.34
CA GLY A 42 -1.27 -1.46 -12.18
C GLY A 42 -0.77 -0.71 -10.94
N ILE A 43 -1.69 -0.24 -10.11
CA ILE A 43 -1.37 0.46 -8.85
C ILE A 43 -2.12 -0.24 -7.71
N GLY A 44 -1.40 -0.55 -6.63
CA GLY A 44 -1.96 -1.00 -5.36
C GLY A 44 -1.60 -0.03 -4.23
N GLU A 45 -2.52 0.12 -3.28
CA GLU A 45 -2.36 0.97 -2.08
C GLU A 45 -2.37 0.12 -0.81
N VAL A 46 -1.51 0.45 0.15
CA VAL A 46 -1.59 -0.04 1.53
C VAL A 46 -1.40 1.12 2.50
N ARG A 47 -2.27 1.20 3.52
CA ARG A 47 -2.15 2.17 4.61
C ARG A 47 -1.30 1.60 5.75
N LEU A 48 -0.36 2.39 6.27
CA LEU A 48 0.55 1.97 7.34
C LEU A 48 -0.01 2.25 8.73
N ASN A 49 -0.61 3.43 8.94
CA ASN A 49 -1.14 3.86 10.24
C ASN A 49 -2.53 3.28 10.56
N ILE A 50 -2.72 1.99 10.29
CA ILE A 50 -3.95 1.22 10.48
C ILE A 50 -4.03 0.51 11.83
N ARG A 51 -3.21 0.93 12.80
CA ARG A 51 -3.17 0.31 14.14
C ARG A 51 -4.55 0.25 14.79
N TYR A 52 -5.36 1.27 14.58
CA TYR A 52 -6.72 1.34 15.11
C TYR A 52 -7.72 0.35 14.46
N LEU A 53 -7.45 -0.12 13.24
CA LEU A 53 -8.30 -1.09 12.53
C LEU A 53 -7.93 -2.53 12.87
N HIS A 54 -6.63 -2.82 12.89
CA HIS A 54 -6.13 -4.19 12.89
C HIS A 54 -5.07 -4.48 13.95
N GLY A 55 -4.68 -3.50 14.77
CA GLY A 55 -3.66 -3.64 15.80
C GLY A 55 -2.21 -3.71 15.30
N TYR A 56 -2.00 -3.73 13.98
CA TYR A 56 -0.66 -3.75 13.40
C TYR A 56 0.02 -2.39 13.55
N ARG A 57 1.28 -2.42 14.00
CA ARG A 57 2.16 -1.26 13.94
C ARG A 57 2.61 -1.00 12.50
N GLU A 58 2.82 0.25 12.20
CA GLU A 58 3.28 0.79 10.93
C GLU A 58 4.55 0.06 10.45
N GLU A 59 5.52 -0.14 11.36
CA GLU A 59 6.76 -0.84 11.04
C GLU A 59 6.53 -2.30 10.70
N GLN A 60 5.53 -2.94 11.30
CA GLN A 60 5.20 -4.35 11.01
C GLN A 60 4.64 -4.47 9.59
N VAL A 61 3.73 -3.57 9.20
CA VAL A 61 3.16 -3.56 7.85
C VAL A 61 4.25 -3.31 6.80
N LEU A 62 5.09 -2.30 7.02
CA LEU A 62 6.19 -1.96 6.11
C LEU A 62 7.19 -3.13 5.98
N ASN A 63 7.62 -3.71 7.10
CA ASN A 63 8.59 -4.81 7.07
C ASN A 63 8.02 -6.04 6.36
N ASN A 64 6.76 -6.40 6.62
CA ASN A 64 6.10 -7.53 5.96
C ASN A 64 6.01 -7.31 4.44
N LEU A 65 5.61 -6.10 4.01
CA LEU A 65 5.52 -5.73 2.60
C LEU A 65 6.91 -5.82 1.93
N LEU A 66 7.94 -5.21 2.51
CA LEU A 66 9.30 -5.26 1.97
C LEU A 66 9.84 -6.70 1.90
N GLN A 67 9.55 -7.54 2.89
CA GLN A 67 9.94 -8.95 2.88
C GLN A 67 9.29 -9.71 1.71
N ILE A 68 8.00 -9.49 1.44
CA ILE A 68 7.30 -10.11 0.32
C ILE A 68 7.86 -9.60 -1.01
N LEU A 69 8.00 -8.28 -1.18
CA LEU A 69 8.51 -7.70 -2.43
C LEU A 69 9.93 -8.18 -2.77
N ARG A 70 10.77 -8.41 -1.76
CA ARG A 70 12.14 -8.95 -1.95
C ARG A 70 12.14 -10.43 -2.37
N ARG A 71 11.13 -11.19 -1.98
CA ARG A 71 10.99 -12.62 -2.31
C ARG A 71 10.13 -12.85 -3.55
N TRP A 72 9.42 -11.82 -4.01
CA TRP A 72 8.53 -11.93 -5.15
C TRP A 72 9.32 -12.20 -6.44
N ASP A 73 8.88 -13.21 -7.18
CA ASP A 73 9.42 -13.46 -8.51
C ASP A 73 8.79 -12.50 -9.52
N TRP A 74 9.50 -11.40 -9.77
CA TRP A 74 9.09 -10.35 -10.72
C TRP A 74 9.05 -10.82 -12.19
N ARG A 75 9.53 -12.04 -12.50
CA ARG A 75 9.47 -12.62 -13.84
C ARG A 75 8.19 -13.44 -14.07
N ARG A 76 7.43 -13.73 -13.00
CA ARG A 76 6.21 -14.51 -13.08
C ARG A 76 5.13 -13.69 -13.77
N ARG A 77 4.71 -14.13 -14.96
CA ARG A 77 3.60 -13.50 -15.69
C ARG A 77 2.29 -13.81 -14.96
N PRO A 78 1.41 -12.81 -14.75
CA PRO A 78 0.09 -13.09 -14.19
C PRO A 78 -0.67 -14.07 -15.11
N PRO A 79 -1.56 -14.91 -14.55
CA PRO A 79 -2.44 -15.75 -15.36
C PRO A 79 -3.17 -14.86 -16.37
N ARG A 80 -3.29 -15.33 -17.62
CA ARG A 80 -4.18 -14.65 -18.58
C ARG A 80 -5.61 -14.90 -18.12
N ASP A 81 -6.23 -13.91 -17.49
CA ASP A 81 -7.67 -13.92 -17.32
C ASP A 81 -8.30 -13.93 -18.70
N SER A 82 -9.04 -15.00 -18.99
CA SER A 82 -9.83 -15.12 -20.21
C SER A 82 -11.04 -14.20 -20.04
N PRO A 83 -11.32 -13.28 -20.98
CA PRO A 83 -12.53 -12.46 -20.89
C PRO A 83 -13.74 -13.40 -20.93
N ARG A 84 -14.63 -13.27 -19.94
CA ARG A 84 -15.99 -13.80 -20.00
C ARG A 84 -16.87 -12.84 -20.79
#